data_AF-A0A660MZB0-F1
#
_entry.id   AF-A0A660MZB0-F1
#
_cell.length_a   1.000
_cell.length_b   1.000
_cell.length_c   1.000
_cell.angle_alpha   90.00
_cell.angle_beta   90.00
_cell.angle_gamma   90.00
#
_symmetry.space_group_name_H-M   'P 1'
#
loop_
_entity.id
_entity.type
_entity.pdbx_description
1 polymer ?
#
loop_
_entity_poly.entity_id
_entity_poly.type
_entity_poly.pdbx_seq_one_letter_code
_entity_poly.pdbx_strand_id
1 'polypeptide(L)'
;MFKLRLTRPVLHFLIINCLFFLTYKVRFWTDFIPGVQLPIPFINATELIIFSIIASAGFIGIGIIKDFYCLNKRVINHFQTFSKVWIYWFISITFLSYFGQGFIFFFGISRFILIFTGFLTYVVLFFFDQGRRALEY
;
A
#
# COMPACT_ATOMS: atom_id res chain seq x y z
N MET A 1 -16.98 -19.73 2.29
CA MET A 1 -17.07 -18.31 2.74
C MET A 1 -16.03 -17.90 3.78
N PHE A 2 -15.87 -18.58 4.94
CA PHE A 2 -14.94 -18.15 6.00
C PHE A 2 -13.46 -18.14 5.57
N LYS A 3 -13.01 -19.18 4.83
CA LYS A 3 -11.66 -19.25 4.25
C LYS A 3 -11.35 -18.07 3.31
N LEU A 4 -12.32 -17.68 2.47
CA LEU A 4 -12.20 -16.48 1.64
C LEU A 4 -12.03 -15.24 2.51
N ARG A 5 -12.80 -15.07 3.60
CA ARG A 5 -12.67 -13.90 4.50
C ARG A 5 -11.32 -13.82 5.19
N LEU A 6 -10.76 -14.95 5.60
CA LEU A 6 -9.43 -15.01 6.22
C LEU A 6 -8.28 -14.71 5.25
N THR A 7 -8.44 -15.06 3.97
CA THR A 7 -7.40 -14.81 2.94
C THR A 7 -7.33 -13.34 2.53
N ARG A 8 -8.35 -12.53 2.84
CA ARG A 8 -8.40 -11.10 2.47
C ARG A 8 -7.20 -10.28 2.97
N PRO A 9 -6.85 -10.27 4.27
CA PRO A 9 -5.68 -9.55 4.75
C PRO A 9 -4.37 -10.05 4.11
N VAL A 10 -4.25 -11.36 3.86
CA VAL A 10 -3.06 -11.92 3.19
C VAL A 10 -2.95 -11.42 1.75
N LEU A 11 -4.06 -11.41 1.01
CA LEU A 11 -4.08 -10.91 -0.36
C LEU A 11 -3.81 -9.40 -0.43
N HIS A 12 -4.37 -8.60 0.49
CA HIS A 12 -4.05 -7.18 0.58
C HIS A 12 -2.57 -6.94 0.87
N PHE A 13 -1.98 -7.72 1.78
CA PHE A 13 -0.56 -7.65 2.08
C PHE A 13 0.30 -7.91 0.83
N LEU A 14 -0.02 -8.97 0.07
CA LEU A 14 0.71 -9.32 -1.16
C LEU A 14 0.52 -8.26 -2.26
N ILE A 15 -0.71 -7.76 -2.45
CA ILE A 15 -1.01 -6.74 -3.46
C ILE A 15 -0.22 -5.46 -3.16
N ILE A 16 -0.22 -4.99 -1.91
CA ILE A 16 0.50 -3.76 -1.54
C ILE A 16 2.01 -3.90 -1.84
N ASN A 17 2.62 -5.02 -1.45
CA ASN A 17 4.04 -5.26 -1.77
C ASN A 17 4.29 -5.29 -3.29
N CYS A 18 3.41 -5.95 -4.04
CA CYS A 18 3.49 -5.98 -5.50
C CYS A 18 3.40 -4.57 -6.11
N LEU A 19 2.53 -3.71 -5.60
CA LEU A 19 2.39 -2.33 -6.07
C LEU A 19 3.62 -1.46 -5.78
N PHE A 20 4.27 -1.64 -4.62
CA PHE A 20 5.55 -0.98 -4.34
C PHE A 20 6.64 -1.43 -5.34
N PHE A 21 6.73 -2.74 -5.60
CA PHE A 21 7.69 -3.29 -6.56
C PHE A 21 7.40 -2.82 -8.00
N LEU A 22 6.13 -2.79 -8.41
CA LEU A 22 5.73 -2.33 -9.73
C LEU A 22 6.04 -0.84 -9.90
N THR A 23 5.73 -0.02 -8.90
CA THR A 23 6.02 1.43 -8.92
C THR A 23 7.52 1.70 -8.92
N TYR A 24 8.31 0.89 -8.20
CA TYR A 24 9.77 0.91 -8.29
C TYR A 24 10.22 0.66 -9.73
N LYS A 25 9.76 -0.42 -10.37
CA LYS A 25 10.09 -0.71 -11.77
C LYS A 25 9.67 0.44 -12.69
N VAL A 26 8.44 0.93 -12.58
CA VAL A 26 7.95 2.07 -13.38
C VAL A 26 8.86 3.28 -13.20
N ARG A 27 9.34 3.56 -11.99
CA ARG A 27 10.28 4.65 -11.75
C ARG A 27 11.58 4.48 -12.56
N PHE A 28 12.16 3.28 -12.56
CA PHE A 28 13.32 2.97 -13.41
C PHE A 28 13.04 3.20 -14.90
N TRP A 29 11.82 2.91 -15.37
CA TRP A 29 11.46 3.12 -16.78
C TRP A 29 11.31 4.61 -17.12
N THR A 30 10.72 5.40 -16.22
CA THR A 30 10.58 6.86 -16.41
C THR A 30 11.91 7.59 -16.43
N ASP A 31 12.96 7.00 -15.85
CA ASP A 31 14.32 7.54 -15.88
C ASP A 31 14.92 7.54 -17.31
N PHE A 32 14.39 6.72 -18.22
CA PHE A 32 14.78 6.70 -19.63
C PHE A 32 14.11 7.79 -20.48
N ILE A 33 13.15 8.54 -19.94
CA ILE A 33 12.46 9.60 -20.67
C ILE A 33 13.30 10.89 -20.55
N PRO A 34 13.94 11.35 -21.64
CA PRO A 34 14.73 12.58 -21.59
C PRO A 34 13.81 13.77 -21.27
N GLY A 35 14.24 14.66 -20.37
CA GLY A 35 13.49 15.86 -19.96
C GLY A 35 12.58 15.71 -18.75
N VAL A 36 12.37 14.49 -18.22
CA VAL A 36 11.62 14.22 -16.97
C VAL A 36 12.57 13.84 -15.81
N GLN A 37 13.88 13.99 -16.03
CA GLN A 37 14.94 13.66 -15.07
C GLN A 37 14.95 14.64 -13.89
N LEU A 38 14.13 14.36 -12.88
CA LEU A 38 14.32 14.91 -11.55
C LEU A 38 15.65 14.36 -10.99
N PRO A 39 16.51 15.18 -10.36
CA PRO A 39 17.76 14.71 -9.77
C PRO A 39 17.46 13.52 -8.84
N ILE A 40 18.09 12.40 -9.13
CA ILE A 40 17.73 11.10 -8.57
C ILE A 40 18.24 11.02 -7.12
N PRO A 41 17.36 10.94 -6.11
CA PRO A 41 17.79 10.35 -4.85
C PRO A 41 18.03 8.86 -5.10
N PHE A 42 19.21 8.36 -4.75
CA PHE A 42 19.58 6.95 -4.88
C PHE A 42 18.51 6.06 -4.22
N ILE A 43 17.76 5.28 -5.01
CA ILE A 43 16.71 4.41 -4.46
C ILE A 43 17.34 3.07 -4.08
N ASN A 44 17.59 2.87 -2.79
CA ASN A 44 18.08 1.60 -2.30
C ASN A 44 16.95 0.55 -2.32
N ALA A 45 17.12 -0.49 -3.14
CA ALA A 45 16.13 -1.56 -3.30
C ALA A 45 15.83 -2.28 -1.97
N THR A 46 16.84 -2.49 -1.14
CA THR A 46 16.70 -3.16 0.16
C THR A 46 15.84 -2.33 1.12
N GLU A 47 16.09 -1.02 1.18
CA GLU A 47 15.29 -0.10 2.01
C GLU A 47 13.83 -0.05 1.54
N LEU A 48 13.61 -0.06 0.22
CA LEU A 48 12.26 -0.07 -0.31
C LEU A 48 11.51 -1.37 0.01
N ILE A 49 12.18 -2.52 -0.03
CA ILE A 49 11.59 -3.82 0.35
C ILE A 49 11.19 -3.80 1.83
N ILE A 50 12.08 -3.33 2.71
CA ILE A 50 11.78 -3.20 4.14
C ILE A 50 10.59 -2.26 4.34
N PHE A 51 10.59 -1.11 3.65
CA PHE A 51 9.49 -0.15 3.71
C PHE A 51 8.18 -0.75 3.21
N SER A 52 8.18 -1.51 2.10
CA SER A 52 6.95 -2.13 1.57
C SER A 52 6.38 -3.17 2.51
N ILE A 53 7.22 -3.95 3.19
CA ILE A 53 6.81 -4.91 4.21
C ILE A 53 6.18 -4.19 5.41
N ILE A 54 6.81 -3.13 5.92
CA ILE A 54 6.26 -2.34 7.03
C ILE A 54 4.95 -1.67 6.62
N ALA A 55 4.90 -1.07 5.43
CA ALA A 55 3.71 -0.41 4.91
C ALA A 55 2.54 -1.38 4.74
N SER A 56 2.78 -2.55 4.14
CA SER A 56 1.75 -3.59 3.97
C SER A 56 1.26 -4.13 5.30
N ALA A 57 2.15 -4.43 6.24
CA ALA A 57 1.78 -4.82 7.60
C ALA A 57 0.97 -3.73 8.32
N GLY A 58 1.36 -2.47 8.16
CA GLY A 58 0.64 -1.31 8.70
C GLY A 58 -0.78 -1.20 8.17
N PHE A 59 -1.01 -1.45 6.87
CA PHE A 59 -2.35 -1.46 6.30
C PHE A 59 -3.23 -2.56 6.92
N ILE A 60 -2.67 -3.76 7.11
CA ILE A 60 -3.40 -4.86 7.76
C ILE A 60 -3.72 -4.52 9.21
N GLY A 61 -2.74 -4.03 9.97
CA GLY A 61 -2.92 -3.65 11.38
C GLY A 61 -3.99 -2.58 11.56
N ILE A 62 -3.93 -1.49 10.79
CA ILE A 62 -4.94 -0.41 10.81
C ILE A 62 -6.32 -0.96 10.41
N GLY A 63 -6.36 -1.83 9.40
CA GLY A 63 -7.60 -2.46 8.96
C GLY A 63 -8.22 -3.38 10.02
N ILE A 64 -7.41 -4.08 10.84
CA ILE A 64 -7.92 -4.86 11.97
C ILE A 64 -8.50 -3.92 13.04
N ILE A 65 -7.76 -2.87 13.42
CA ILE A 65 -8.19 -1.89 14.45
C ILE A 65 -9.49 -1.18 14.05
N LYS A 66 -9.69 -0.93 12.75
CA LYS A 66 -10.88 -0.26 12.20
C LYS A 66 -11.98 -1.21 11.75
N ASP A 67 -11.93 -2.48 12.18
CA ASP A 67 -12.95 -3.49 11.88
C ASP A 67 -13.19 -3.71 10.37
N PHE A 68 -12.18 -3.47 9.54
CA PHE A 68 -12.28 -3.65 8.10
C PHE A 68 -12.24 -5.13 7.69
N TYR A 69 -11.57 -5.96 8.48
CA TYR A 69 -11.41 -7.41 8.24
C TYR A 69 -12.34 -8.28 9.11
N CYS A 70 -13.52 -7.77 9.52
CA CYS A 70 -14.47 -8.58 10.29
C CYS A 70 -14.86 -9.87 9.56
N LEU A 71 -14.68 -11.00 10.25
CA LEU A 71 -15.02 -12.33 9.72
C LEU A 71 -16.51 -12.67 9.89
N ASN A 72 -17.11 -12.22 10.99
CA ASN A 72 -18.45 -12.63 11.42
C ASN A 72 -19.58 -11.76 10.84
N LYS A 73 -19.31 -10.50 10.49
CA LYS A 73 -20.34 -9.55 10.02
C LYS A 73 -20.01 -9.04 8.62
N ARG A 74 -21.03 -8.84 7.79
CA ARG A 74 -20.87 -8.11 6.51
C ARG A 74 -20.55 -6.65 6.81
N VAL A 75 -19.60 -6.08 6.08
CA VAL A 75 -19.23 -4.66 6.21
C VAL A 75 -20.28 -3.82 5.47
N ILE A 76 -21.22 -3.24 6.24
CA ILE A 76 -22.37 -2.46 5.75
C ILE A 76 -21.92 -1.15 5.07
N ASN A 77 -20.82 -0.54 5.51
CA ASN A 77 -20.27 0.72 4.97
C ASN A 77 -18.85 0.58 4.39
N HIS A 78 -18.66 -0.37 3.49
CA HIS A 78 -17.34 -0.74 2.99
C HIS A 78 -16.51 0.42 2.42
N PHE A 79 -17.09 1.23 1.54
CA PHE A 79 -16.40 2.36 0.93
C PHE A 79 -15.87 3.34 1.99
N GLN A 80 -16.70 3.64 3.00
CA GLN A 80 -16.33 4.55 4.09
C GLN A 80 -15.24 3.94 4.98
N THR A 81 -15.39 2.67 5.39
CA THR A 81 -14.39 1.99 6.24
C THR A 81 -13.07 1.82 5.50
N PHE A 82 -13.11 1.40 4.23
CA PHE A 82 -11.92 1.29 3.37
C PHE A 82 -11.21 2.63 3.23
N SER A 83 -11.95 3.69 2.87
CA SER A 83 -11.36 5.01 2.67
C SER A 83 -10.75 5.56 3.95
N LYS A 84 -11.38 5.32 5.12
CA LYS A 84 -10.78 5.66 6.42
C LYS A 84 -9.46 4.90 6.64
N VAL A 85 -9.47 3.57 6.50
CA VAL A 85 -8.25 2.75 6.67
C VAL A 85 -7.14 3.21 5.75
N TRP A 86 -7.46 3.48 4.48
CA TRP A 86 -6.50 3.97 3.52
C TRP A 86 -5.94 5.35 3.88
N ILE A 87 -6.76 6.30 4.30
CA ILE A 87 -6.29 7.63 4.73
C ILE A 87 -5.34 7.50 5.93
N TYR A 88 -5.74 6.75 6.97
CA TYR A 88 -4.89 6.53 8.14
C TYR A 88 -3.56 5.87 7.75
N TRP A 89 -3.63 4.83 6.92
CA TRP A 89 -2.44 4.15 6.41
C TRP A 89 -1.54 5.09 5.62
N PHE A 90 -2.10 5.86 4.67
CA PHE A 90 -1.35 6.77 3.82
C PHE A 90 -0.63 7.85 4.64
N ILE A 91 -1.31 8.43 5.63
CA ILE A 91 -0.70 9.38 6.57
C ILE A 91 0.42 8.70 7.36
N SER A 92 0.19 7.49 7.90
CA SER A 92 1.18 6.76 8.69
C SER A 92 2.44 6.43 7.88
N ILE A 93 2.30 5.93 6.64
CA ILE A 93 3.47 5.60 5.81
C ILE A 93 4.18 6.86 5.31
N THR A 94 3.45 7.95 5.09
CA THR A 94 4.04 9.26 4.76
C THR A 94 4.87 9.74 5.95
N PHE A 95 4.30 9.75 7.15
CA PHE A 95 5.02 10.10 8.37
C PHE A 95 6.27 9.23 8.54
N LEU A 96 6.16 7.91 8.40
CA LEU A 96 7.29 7.00 8.50
C LEU A 96 8.37 7.28 7.44
N SER A 97 7.98 7.60 6.22
CA SER A 97 8.92 7.92 5.14
C SER A 97 9.69 9.22 5.39
N TYR A 98 9.07 10.23 6.00
CA TYR A 98 9.72 11.52 6.27
C TYR A 98 10.52 11.50 7.58
N PHE A 99 9.95 10.98 8.66
CA PHE A 99 10.59 10.98 9.99
C PHE A 99 11.44 9.74 10.27
N GLY A 100 11.28 8.66 9.49
CA GLY A 100 12.14 7.48 9.57
C GLY A 100 13.48 7.64 8.85
N GLN A 101 13.67 8.73 8.10
CA GLN A 101 14.92 9.05 7.43
C GLN A 101 16.00 9.38 8.48
N GLY A 102 17.13 8.67 8.43
CA GLY A 102 18.23 8.78 9.41
C GLY A 102 18.14 7.81 10.60
N PHE A 103 17.01 7.11 10.79
CA PHE A 103 16.85 6.05 11.79
C PHE A 103 16.63 4.68 11.16
N ILE A 104 15.64 4.58 10.27
CA ILE A 104 15.21 3.33 9.63
C ILE A 104 15.70 3.28 8.18
N PHE A 105 15.82 4.43 7.52
CA PHE A 105 16.23 4.56 6.12
C PHE A 105 17.38 5.55 5.98
N PHE A 106 18.48 5.16 5.34
CA PHE A 106 19.65 6.02 5.13
C PHE A 106 19.54 6.83 3.84
N PHE A 107 18.97 6.23 2.78
CA PHE A 107 18.84 6.89 1.46
C PHE A 107 17.47 7.54 1.26
N GLY A 108 16.50 7.19 2.12
CA GLY A 108 15.14 7.72 2.09
C GLY A 108 14.28 7.08 1.00
N ILE A 109 12.96 7.23 1.12
CA ILE A 109 12.02 6.68 0.14
C ILE A 109 11.61 7.77 -0.85
N SER A 110 11.61 7.43 -2.14
CA SER A 110 11.19 8.36 -3.19
C SER A 110 9.73 8.79 -3.01
N ARG A 111 9.50 10.11 -2.97
CA ARG A 111 8.16 10.71 -2.87
C ARG A 111 7.24 10.27 -4.01
N PHE A 112 7.80 10.08 -5.21
CA PHE A 112 7.07 9.57 -6.37
C PHE A 112 6.52 8.17 -6.07
N ILE A 113 7.37 7.27 -5.57
CA ILE A 113 6.96 5.90 -5.24
C ILE A 113 5.87 5.92 -4.17
N LEU A 114 6.01 6.76 -3.15
CA LEU A 114 5.04 6.85 -2.06
C LEU A 114 3.66 7.32 -2.55
N ILE A 115 3.62 8.43 -3.30
CA ILE A 115 2.35 9.01 -3.79
C ILE A 115 1.70 8.06 -4.80
N PHE A 116 2.46 7.57 -5.78
CA PHE A 116 1.91 6.74 -6.84
C PHE A 116 1.46 5.37 -6.32
N THR A 117 2.25 4.74 -5.43
CA THR A 117 1.84 3.50 -4.78
C THR A 117 0.63 3.73 -3.86
N GLY A 118 0.57 4.85 -3.14
CA GLY A 118 -0.57 5.20 -2.30
C GLY A 118 -1.86 5.28 -3.11
N PHE A 119 -1.84 5.99 -4.24
CA PHE A 119 -2.96 6.09 -5.16
C PHE A 119 -3.34 4.72 -5.77
N LEU A 120 -2.36 3.98 -6.30
CA LEU A 120 -2.60 2.65 -6.86
C LEU A 120 -3.18 1.69 -5.82
N THR A 121 -2.70 1.75 -4.58
CA THR A 121 -3.22 0.92 -3.48
C THR A 121 -4.69 1.20 -3.23
N TYR A 122 -5.12 2.47 -3.29
CA TYR A 122 -6.54 2.81 -3.18
C TYR A 122 -7.36 2.15 -4.29
N VAL A 123 -6.96 2.39 -5.55
CA VAL A 123 -7.70 1.96 -6.73
C VAL A 123 -7.76 0.43 -6.81
N VAL A 124 -6.60 -0.23 -6.73
CA VAL A 124 -6.49 -1.68 -6.91
C VAL A 124 -7.19 -2.43 -5.79
N LEU A 125 -7.00 -2.05 -4.53
CA LEU A 125 -7.68 -2.74 -3.43
C LEU A 125 -9.19 -2.49 -3.44
N PHE A 126 -9.63 -1.30 -3.83
CA PHE A 126 -11.05 -1.01 -3.98
C PHE A 126 -11.71 -1.94 -5.01
N PHE A 127 -11.17 -2.02 -6.22
CA PHE A 127 -11.71 -2.90 -7.26
C PHE A 127 -11.57 -4.39 -6.91
N PHE A 128 -10.45 -4.78 -6.31
CA PHE A 128 -10.25 -6.14 -5.82
C PHE A 128 -11.34 -6.55 -4.83
N ASP A 129 -11.64 -5.68 -3.86
CA ASP A 129 -12.68 -5.93 -2.86
C ASP A 129 -14.09 -5.98 -3.50
N GLN A 130 -14.38 -5.16 -4.52
CA GLN A 130 -15.65 -5.23 -5.25
C GLN A 130 -15.79 -6.53 -6.04
N GLY A 131 -14.76 -6.93 -6.80
CA GLY A 131 -14.79 -8.17 -7.58
C GLY A 131 -14.95 -9.40 -6.68
N ARG A 132 -14.25 -9.40 -5.55
CA ARG A 132 -14.40 -10.44 -4.54
C ARG A 132 -15.82 -10.47 -3.93
N ARG A 133 -16.41 -9.31 -3.62
CA ARG A 133 -17.79 -9.24 -3.11
C ARG A 133 -18.79 -9.82 -4.10
N ALA A 134 -18.59 -9.58 -5.40
CA ALA A 134 -19.44 -10.16 -6.43
C ALA A 134 -19.36 -11.70 -6.45
N LEU A 135 -18.18 -12.28 -6.18
CA LEU A 135 -17.99 -13.73 -6.07
C LEU A 135 -18.52 -14.35 -4.75
N GLU A 136 -18.84 -13.53 -3.75
CA GLU A 136 -19.46 -13.98 -2.50
C GLU A 136 -21.00 -14.01 -2.55
N TYR A 137 -21.62 -13.53 -3.63
CA TYR A 137 -23.05 -13.66 -3.92
C TYR A 137 -23.31 -14.84 -4.85
#